data_AF-A0A4Y0BJP7-F1
#
_entry.id   AF-A0A4Y0BJP7-F1
#
_cell.length_a   1.000
_cell.length_b   1.000
_cell.length_c   1.000
_cell.angle_alpha   90.00
_cell.angle_beta   90.00
_cell.angle_gamma   90.00
#
_symmetry.space_group_name_H-M   'P 1'
#
loop_
_entity.id
_entity.type
_entity.pdbx_description
1 polymer ?
#
loop_
_entity_poly.entity_id
_entity_poly.type
_entity_poly.pdbx_seq_one_letter_code
_entity_poly.pdbx_strand_id
1 'polypeptide(L)'
;MGKLLSLLARDESTCCTPKTYDVFLDFENAAPTDLEREVYEEVDHVLRQSEIVLDEIQCYKGAGKEIREAIADPSPECQEKAWNIVIPLVEKLKRCYEHSLELERIVPKLLGQLVGGRLNPTQHLETQQALVKQLAEILEFVLKFDEYKMKTPAIQNDFSYYRRIASRQRLDQTNEMIISTELANRMSLFYAHATPMLKVLSEATSKFVQDNSDNVDNTTETLGTMAKVCLRMLENPKLLAQIEREETHLLLLRVMVGLVILYDHVHPVGAFARGAHVDVKGCVRLLQAQPAVKAEPLLNALRYTTKHLNEDNTPKNIRNLLAA
;
A
#
# COMPACT_ATOMS: atom_id res chain seq x y z
N MET A 1 -4.54 5.23 32.03
CA MET A 1 -4.20 6.53 32.65
C MET A 1 -4.35 7.67 31.62
N GLY A 2 -5.50 7.75 30.94
CA GLY A 2 -5.86 8.87 30.07
C GLY A 2 -6.44 10.05 30.86
N LYS A 3 -5.65 10.66 31.76
CA LYS A 3 -6.17 11.70 32.68
C LYS A 3 -5.31 12.95 32.85
N LEU A 4 -4.24 13.15 32.07
CA LEU A 4 -3.39 14.34 32.26
C LEU A 4 -3.08 15.24 31.04
N LEU A 5 -3.36 14.85 29.79
CA LEU A 5 -3.06 15.74 28.65
C LEU A 5 -4.28 16.31 27.92
N SER A 6 -5.49 15.85 28.25
CA SER A 6 -6.72 16.59 27.92
C SER A 6 -6.82 17.93 28.68
N LEU A 7 -5.86 18.22 29.58
CA LEU A 7 -5.76 19.45 30.37
C LEU A 7 -5.05 20.60 29.63
N LEU A 8 -4.53 20.40 28.41
CA LEU A 8 -3.98 21.48 27.57
C LEU A 8 -4.91 21.90 26.42
N ALA A 9 -6.10 21.29 26.30
CA ALA A 9 -7.07 21.56 25.23
C ALA A 9 -7.96 22.81 25.48
N ARG A 10 -7.50 23.77 26.29
CA ARG A 10 -8.22 25.03 26.54
C ARG A 10 -7.25 26.21 26.52
N ASP A 11 -6.96 26.68 25.31
CA ASP A 11 -6.77 28.11 25.08
C ASP A 11 -7.90 28.57 24.16
N GLU A 12 -8.85 29.30 24.75
CA GLU A 12 -9.82 30.08 23.99
C GLU A 12 -9.10 31.25 23.31
N SER A 13 -9.63 31.68 22.16
CA SER A 13 -9.45 32.98 21.48
C SER A 13 -8.33 33.13 20.44
N THR A 14 -8.63 32.83 19.16
CA THR A 14 -8.73 33.85 18.08
C THR A 14 -9.26 33.25 16.77
N CYS A 15 -10.13 33.97 16.07
CA CYS A 15 -10.94 33.56 14.91
C CYS A 15 -10.16 33.18 13.61
N CYS A 16 -8.84 33.02 13.64
CA CYS A 16 -8.02 32.81 12.43
C CYS A 16 -6.78 31.91 12.63
N THR A 17 -6.70 31.07 13.66
CA THR A 17 -5.59 30.11 13.81
C THR A 17 -5.93 28.77 13.14
N PRO A 18 -5.01 28.17 12.35
CA PRO A 18 -5.20 26.81 11.84
C PRO A 18 -5.34 25.86 13.04
N LYS A 19 -6.38 25.03 13.06
CA LYS A 19 -6.55 24.00 14.09
C LYS A 19 -5.25 23.20 14.21
N THR A 20 -4.59 23.27 15.37
CA THR A 20 -3.39 22.48 15.63
C THR A 20 -3.81 21.02 15.75
N TYR A 21 -3.45 20.21 14.76
CA TYR A 21 -3.58 18.76 14.84
C TYR A 21 -2.49 18.25 15.80
N ASP A 22 -2.73 18.37 17.10
CA ASP A 22 -1.86 17.79 18.15
C ASP A 22 -2.23 16.32 18.42
N VAL A 23 -2.58 15.59 17.36
CA VAL A 23 -2.85 14.15 17.40
C VAL A 23 -1.54 13.40 17.29
N PHE A 24 -1.31 12.45 18.20
CA PHE A 24 -0.21 11.50 18.14
C PHE A 24 -0.78 10.11 17.86
N LEU A 25 -0.32 9.47 16.78
CA LEU A 25 -0.68 8.10 16.44
C LEU A 25 0.35 7.14 17.02
N ASP A 26 -0.05 6.35 18.02
CA ASP A 26 0.86 5.41 18.67
C ASP A 26 1.00 4.11 17.86
N PHE A 27 1.78 4.16 16.77
CA PHE A 27 2.09 2.98 15.96
C PHE A 27 2.86 1.90 16.74
N GLU A 28 3.42 2.25 17.90
CA GLU A 28 4.26 1.36 18.69
C GLU A 28 3.46 0.50 19.65
N ASN A 29 2.49 1.09 20.36
CA ASN A 29 1.80 0.46 21.48
C ASN A 29 0.27 0.49 21.36
N ALA A 30 -0.31 1.01 20.26
CA ALA A 30 -1.75 0.95 20.06
C ALA A 30 -2.26 -0.49 20.14
N ALA A 31 -3.28 -0.69 20.97
CA ALA A 31 -3.97 -1.96 21.19
C ALA A 31 -5.47 -1.76 20.94
N PRO A 32 -6.19 -2.77 20.44
CA PRO A 32 -7.59 -2.62 20.06
C PRO A 32 -8.48 -2.38 21.29
N THR A 33 -9.37 -1.40 21.17
CA THR A 33 -10.53 -1.27 22.04
C THR A 33 -11.54 -2.39 21.77
N ASP A 34 -12.53 -2.55 22.65
CA ASP A 34 -13.58 -3.57 22.45
C ASP A 34 -14.44 -3.31 21.21
N LEU A 35 -14.56 -2.05 20.77
CA LEU A 35 -15.25 -1.69 19.54
C LEU A 35 -14.44 -2.05 18.29
N GLU A 36 -13.11 -2.01 18.38
CA GLU A 36 -12.21 -2.33 17.26
C GLU A 36 -11.97 -3.84 17.13
N ARG A 37 -12.15 -4.61 18.20
CA ARG A 37 -11.62 -5.98 18.35
C ARG A 37 -12.01 -6.93 17.21
N GLU A 38 -13.27 -6.95 16.81
CA GLU A 38 -13.75 -7.86 15.75
C GLU A 38 -13.05 -7.60 14.41
N VAL A 39 -13.05 -6.35 13.95
CA VAL A 39 -12.38 -5.95 12.70
C VAL A 39 -10.87 -6.09 12.84
N TYR A 40 -10.32 -5.74 14.00
CA TYR A 40 -8.90 -5.85 14.29
C TYR A 40 -8.41 -7.29 14.13
N GLU A 41 -9.12 -8.27 14.69
CA GLU A 41 -8.73 -9.68 14.60
C GLU A 41 -8.79 -10.22 13.16
N GLU A 42 -9.79 -9.82 12.37
CA GLU A 42 -9.85 -10.17 10.94
C GLU A 42 -8.67 -9.58 10.15
N VAL A 43 -8.35 -8.30 10.39
CA VAL A 43 -7.27 -7.60 9.69
C VAL A 43 -5.90 -8.13 10.12
N ASP A 44 -5.73 -8.44 11.41
CA ASP A 44 -4.49 -9.00 11.97
C ASP A 44 -4.18 -10.36 11.34
N HIS A 45 -5.20 -11.19 11.09
CA HIS A 45 -5.02 -12.46 10.40
C HIS A 45 -4.42 -12.26 8.99
N VAL A 46 -4.92 -11.28 8.24
CA VAL A 46 -4.39 -10.93 6.90
C VAL A 46 -2.98 -10.35 7.02
N LEU A 47 -2.73 -9.44 7.96
CA LEU A 47 -1.41 -8.83 8.15
C LEU A 47 -0.31 -9.83 8.50
N ARG A 48 -0.60 -10.87 9.29
CA ARG A 48 0.36 -11.95 9.55
C ARG A 48 0.75 -12.70 8.27
N GLN A 49 -0.16 -12.83 7.30
CA GLN A 49 0.16 -13.42 6.00
C GLN A 49 0.94 -12.45 5.10
N SER A 50 0.74 -11.14 5.26
CA SER A 50 1.50 -10.11 4.53
C SER A 50 3.01 -10.24 4.74
N GLU A 51 3.47 -10.58 5.95
CA GLU A 51 4.91 -10.80 6.23
C GLU A 51 5.49 -11.95 5.40
N ILE A 52 4.75 -13.07 5.31
CA ILE A 52 5.17 -14.26 4.55
C ILE A 52 5.21 -13.94 3.06
N VAL A 53 4.16 -13.30 2.55
CA VAL A 53 4.06 -12.88 1.14
C VAL A 53 5.18 -11.91 0.76
N LEU A 54 5.54 -11.02 1.69
CA LEU A 54 6.60 -10.05 1.49
C LEU A 54 7.98 -10.72 1.40
N ASP A 55 8.26 -11.71 2.26
CA ASP A 55 9.50 -12.50 2.17
C ASP A 55 9.56 -13.30 0.85
N GLU A 56 8.43 -13.88 0.42
CA GLU A 56 8.36 -14.63 -0.84
C GLU A 56 8.73 -13.79 -2.06
N ILE A 57 8.21 -12.55 -2.15
CA ILE A 57 8.49 -11.66 -3.28
C ILE A 57 9.90 -11.07 -3.20
N GLN A 58 10.37 -10.74 -1.99
CA GLN A 58 11.71 -10.22 -1.76
C GLN A 58 12.79 -11.23 -2.13
N CYS A 59 12.57 -12.52 -1.80
CA CYS A 59 13.50 -13.61 -2.06
C CYS A 59 13.28 -14.31 -3.41
N TYR A 60 12.47 -13.73 -4.31
CA TYR A 60 12.17 -14.31 -5.62
C TYR A 60 13.37 -14.25 -6.57
N LYS A 61 14.10 -15.36 -6.72
CA LYS A 61 15.30 -15.46 -7.58
C LYS A 61 14.98 -15.63 -9.08
N GLY A 62 13.83 -16.21 -9.38
CA GLY A 62 13.40 -16.57 -10.73
C GLY A 62 14.12 -17.78 -11.35
N ALA A 63 13.63 -18.23 -12.50
CA ALA A 63 14.11 -19.42 -13.22
C ALA A 63 14.77 -19.10 -14.58
N GLY A 64 15.28 -17.88 -14.73
CA GLY A 64 15.69 -17.37 -16.04
C GLY A 64 16.81 -18.15 -16.73
N LYS A 65 17.70 -18.82 -15.98
CA LYS A 65 18.77 -19.64 -16.56
C LYS A 65 18.18 -20.91 -17.19
N GLU A 66 17.42 -21.65 -16.40
CA GLU A 66 16.82 -22.93 -16.79
C GLU A 66 15.80 -22.73 -17.92
N ILE A 67 15.02 -21.64 -17.87
CA ILE A 67 14.10 -21.27 -18.96
C ILE A 67 14.87 -21.01 -20.27
N ARG A 68 16.01 -20.29 -20.22
CA ARG A 68 16.82 -20.04 -21.43
C ARG A 68 17.43 -21.32 -21.98
N GLU A 69 17.94 -22.20 -21.11
CA GLU A 69 18.44 -23.52 -21.49
C GLU A 69 17.36 -24.34 -22.19
N ALA A 70 16.16 -24.40 -21.62
CA ALA A 70 15.01 -25.12 -22.21
C ALA A 70 14.49 -24.49 -23.51
N ILE A 71 14.62 -23.18 -23.71
CA ILE A 71 14.25 -22.54 -24.98
C ILE A 71 15.29 -22.84 -26.07
N ALA A 72 16.58 -22.89 -25.71
CA ALA A 72 17.66 -23.16 -26.63
C ALA A 72 17.74 -24.64 -27.05
N ASP A 73 17.51 -25.55 -26.10
CA ASP A 73 17.43 -27.00 -26.32
C ASP A 73 16.05 -27.53 -25.87
N PRO A 74 15.15 -27.88 -26.82
CA PRO A 74 13.83 -28.40 -26.51
C PRO A 74 13.84 -29.89 -26.12
N SER A 75 14.98 -30.46 -25.72
CA SER A 75 15.08 -31.82 -25.20
C SER A 75 14.18 -32.02 -23.96
N PRO A 76 13.60 -33.23 -23.75
CA PRO A 76 12.74 -33.50 -22.60
C PRO A 76 13.42 -33.20 -21.25
N GLU A 77 14.71 -33.50 -21.13
CA GLU A 77 15.52 -33.27 -19.93
C GLU A 77 15.62 -31.78 -19.58
N CYS A 78 15.88 -30.92 -20.57
CA CYS A 78 15.93 -29.47 -20.37
C CYS A 78 14.54 -28.89 -20.02
N GLN A 79 13.47 -29.36 -20.67
CA GLN A 79 12.10 -28.93 -20.35
C GLN A 79 11.72 -29.32 -18.91
N GLU A 80 11.97 -30.56 -18.51
CA GLU A 80 11.65 -31.07 -17.18
C GLU A 80 12.42 -30.31 -16.10
N LYS A 81 13.71 -30.04 -16.31
CA LYS A 81 14.53 -29.23 -15.41
C LYS A 81 13.96 -27.82 -15.22
N ALA A 82 13.61 -27.13 -16.31
CA ALA A 82 13.01 -25.80 -16.22
C ALA A 82 11.65 -25.84 -15.52
N TRP A 83 10.82 -26.83 -15.85
CA TRP A 83 9.51 -27.02 -15.24
C TRP A 83 9.59 -27.22 -13.73
N ASN A 84 10.48 -28.11 -13.26
CA ASN A 84 10.66 -28.40 -11.84
C ASN A 84 11.12 -27.19 -11.01
N ILE A 85 11.84 -26.24 -11.62
CA ILE A 85 12.23 -24.98 -10.97
C ILE A 85 11.11 -23.92 -11.04
N VAL A 86 10.39 -23.84 -12.16
CA VAL A 86 9.32 -22.84 -12.37
C VAL A 86 8.10 -23.13 -11.50
N ILE A 87 7.74 -24.38 -11.29
CA ILE A 87 6.51 -24.76 -10.57
C ILE A 87 6.44 -24.15 -9.16
N PRO A 88 7.43 -24.36 -8.26
CA PRO A 88 7.39 -23.77 -6.91
C PRO A 88 7.37 -22.24 -6.91
N LEU A 89 7.98 -21.62 -7.93
CA LEU A 89 7.96 -20.15 -8.08
C LEU A 89 6.56 -19.66 -8.45
N VAL A 90 5.89 -20.35 -9.36
CA VAL A 90 4.52 -20.03 -9.77
C VAL A 90 3.52 -20.22 -8.62
N GLU A 91 3.75 -21.18 -7.72
CA GLU A 91 2.96 -21.33 -6.49
C GLU A 91 3.13 -20.13 -5.54
N LYS A 92 4.34 -19.58 -5.40
CA LYS A 92 4.57 -18.32 -4.67
C LYS A 92 3.80 -17.17 -5.31
N LEU A 93 3.86 -17.06 -6.64
CA LEU A 93 3.11 -16.04 -7.37
C LEU A 93 1.59 -16.19 -7.20
N LYS A 94 1.10 -17.43 -7.09
CA LYS A 94 -0.31 -17.71 -6.79
C LYS A 94 -0.68 -17.21 -5.39
N ARG A 95 0.12 -17.52 -4.36
CA ARG A 95 -0.12 -17.04 -2.99
C ARG A 95 -0.11 -15.52 -2.89
N CYS A 96 0.84 -14.86 -3.55
CA CYS A 96 0.88 -13.41 -3.63
C CYS A 96 -0.40 -12.82 -4.27
N TYR A 97 -0.91 -13.44 -5.34
CA TYR A 97 -2.17 -13.02 -5.96
C TYR A 97 -3.39 -13.29 -5.06
N GLU A 98 -3.47 -14.45 -4.43
CA GLU A 98 -4.56 -14.78 -3.51
C GLU A 98 -4.59 -13.83 -2.30
N HIS A 99 -3.42 -13.45 -1.79
CA HIS A 99 -3.31 -12.45 -0.74
C HIS A 99 -3.85 -11.08 -1.16
N SER A 100 -3.69 -10.70 -2.43
CA SER A 100 -4.30 -9.47 -2.95
C SER A 100 -5.83 -9.50 -2.87
N LEU A 101 -6.46 -10.67 -3.05
CA LEU A 101 -7.90 -10.84 -2.90
C LEU A 101 -8.35 -10.69 -1.44
N GLU A 102 -7.53 -11.15 -0.48
CA GLU A 102 -7.79 -10.91 0.94
C GLU A 102 -7.68 -9.41 1.29
N LEU A 103 -6.72 -8.69 0.71
CA LEU A 103 -6.65 -7.23 0.84
C LEU A 103 -7.89 -6.55 0.27
N GLU A 104 -8.32 -6.93 -0.94
CA GLU A 104 -9.55 -6.41 -1.57
C GLU A 104 -10.78 -6.61 -0.67
N ARG A 105 -10.85 -7.76 0.02
CA ARG A 105 -11.94 -8.10 0.94
C ARG A 105 -11.89 -7.31 2.25
N ILE A 106 -10.71 -7.16 2.85
CA ILE A 106 -10.60 -6.64 4.23
C ILE A 106 -10.55 -5.12 4.29
N VAL A 107 -9.99 -4.46 3.27
CA VAL A 107 -9.84 -2.99 3.25
C VAL A 107 -11.18 -2.26 3.41
N PRO A 108 -12.27 -2.61 2.69
CA PRO A 108 -13.56 -1.96 2.89
C PRO A 108 -14.11 -2.09 4.31
N LYS A 109 -13.89 -3.24 4.97
CA LYS A 109 -14.32 -3.45 6.37
C LYS A 109 -13.56 -2.53 7.32
N LEU A 110 -12.25 -2.42 7.13
CA LEU A 110 -11.40 -1.53 7.92
C LEU A 110 -11.79 -0.06 7.74
N LEU A 111 -11.96 0.38 6.50
CA LEU A 111 -12.38 1.74 6.19
C LEU A 111 -13.76 2.05 6.76
N GLY A 112 -14.70 1.08 6.75
CA GLY A 112 -16.02 1.24 7.35
C GLY A 112 -16.01 1.53 8.85
N GLN A 113 -14.92 1.22 9.57
CA GLN A 113 -14.75 1.64 10.97
C GLN A 113 -14.11 3.02 11.10
N LEU A 114 -13.23 3.38 10.16
CA LEU A 114 -12.40 4.59 10.21
C LEU A 114 -13.04 5.81 9.54
N VAL A 115 -14.19 5.65 8.89
CA VAL A 115 -14.87 6.74 8.17
C VAL A 115 -16.37 6.76 8.46
N GLY A 116 -16.97 7.95 8.32
CA GLY A 116 -18.41 8.18 8.42
C GLY A 116 -18.94 8.26 9.86
N GLY A 117 -20.26 8.08 9.99
CA GLY A 117 -20.93 8.14 11.28
C GLY A 117 -20.92 9.54 11.91
N ARG A 118 -20.78 9.61 13.23
CA ARG A 118 -20.85 10.87 14.00
C ARG A 118 -19.49 11.48 14.30
N LEU A 119 -18.42 10.74 14.02
CA LEU A 119 -17.06 11.17 14.31
C LEU A 119 -16.50 11.91 13.10
N ASN A 120 -15.72 12.94 13.36
CA ASN A 120 -14.92 13.57 12.32
C ASN A 120 -13.59 12.81 12.13
N PRO A 121 -12.87 13.04 11.03
CA PRO A 121 -11.59 12.40 10.75
C PRO A 121 -10.60 12.37 11.92
N THR A 122 -10.46 13.48 12.65
CA THR A 122 -9.51 13.58 13.78
C THR A 122 -9.94 12.70 14.94
N GLN A 123 -11.25 12.62 15.22
CA GLN A 123 -11.79 11.77 16.28
C GLN A 123 -11.64 10.28 15.97
N HIS A 124 -11.80 9.87 14.70
CA HIS A 124 -11.50 8.50 14.29
C HIS A 124 -10.02 8.18 14.58
N LEU A 125 -9.11 9.06 14.18
CA LEU A 125 -7.67 8.89 14.41
C LEU A 125 -7.29 8.82 15.89
N GLU A 126 -7.97 9.56 16.76
CA GLU A 126 -7.70 9.57 18.21
C GLU A 126 -8.26 8.34 18.93
N THR A 127 -9.45 7.87 18.51
CA THR A 127 -10.21 6.85 19.25
C THR A 127 -10.02 5.43 18.72
N GLN A 128 -9.58 5.27 17.47
CA GLN A 128 -9.44 3.96 16.81
C GLN A 128 -8.00 3.71 16.34
N GLN A 129 -7.04 3.96 17.23
CA GLN A 129 -5.61 3.91 16.89
C GLN A 129 -5.13 2.54 16.42
N ALA A 130 -5.74 1.44 16.90
CA ALA A 130 -5.32 0.10 16.51
C ALA A 130 -5.69 -0.19 15.05
N LEU A 131 -6.89 0.23 14.62
CA LEU A 131 -7.31 0.12 13.22
C LEU A 131 -6.53 1.08 12.30
N VAL A 132 -6.21 2.29 12.77
CA VAL A 132 -5.34 3.23 12.04
C VAL A 132 -3.95 2.63 11.83
N LYS A 133 -3.40 1.97 12.86
CA LYS A 133 -2.15 1.22 12.76
C LYS A 133 -2.24 0.10 11.72
N GLN A 134 -3.30 -0.68 11.70
CA GLN A 134 -3.46 -1.74 10.71
C GLN A 134 -3.60 -1.20 9.27
N LEU A 135 -4.27 -0.06 9.07
CA LEU A 135 -4.32 0.60 7.76
C LEU A 135 -2.92 1.02 7.30
N ALA A 136 -2.10 1.54 8.22
CA ALA A 136 -0.72 1.87 7.97
C ALA A 136 0.14 0.66 7.61
N GLU A 137 -0.04 -0.47 8.30
CA GLU A 137 0.67 -1.73 8.02
C GLU A 137 0.28 -2.32 6.66
N ILE A 138 -1.01 -2.23 6.27
CA ILE A 138 -1.47 -2.58 4.92
C ILE A 138 -0.77 -1.71 3.87
N LEU A 139 -0.75 -0.39 4.06
CA LEU A 139 -0.09 0.54 3.14
C LEU A 139 1.41 0.25 3.01
N GLU A 140 2.07 -0.06 4.13
CA GLU A 140 3.49 -0.42 4.11
C GLU A 140 3.73 -1.71 3.31
N PHE A 141 2.94 -2.76 3.55
CA PHE A 141 3.01 -3.99 2.78
C PHE A 141 2.85 -3.73 1.28
N VAL A 142 1.81 -2.99 0.90
CA VAL A 142 1.49 -2.66 -0.49
C VAL A 142 2.68 -1.99 -1.19
N LEU A 143 3.25 -0.95 -0.57
CA LEU A 143 4.38 -0.21 -1.15
C LEU A 143 5.65 -1.08 -1.25
N LYS A 144 5.97 -1.85 -0.21
CA LYS A 144 7.16 -2.74 -0.23
C LYS A 144 7.01 -3.86 -1.26
N PHE A 145 5.84 -4.48 -1.35
CA PHE A 145 5.57 -5.54 -2.32
C PHE A 145 5.77 -5.02 -3.75
N ASP A 146 5.16 -3.88 -4.07
CA ASP A 146 5.23 -3.30 -5.40
C ASP A 146 6.65 -2.83 -5.74
N GLU A 147 7.41 -2.31 -4.77
CA GLU A 147 8.83 -2.00 -4.92
C GLU A 147 9.66 -3.24 -5.30
N TYR A 148 9.50 -4.34 -4.56
CA TYR A 148 10.20 -5.60 -4.86
C TYR A 148 9.78 -6.17 -6.21
N LYS A 149 8.49 -6.12 -6.53
CA LYS A 149 7.97 -6.59 -7.83
C LYS A 149 8.57 -5.78 -8.98
N MET A 150 8.62 -4.45 -8.88
CA MET A 150 9.17 -3.59 -9.94
C MET A 150 10.66 -3.86 -10.18
N LYS A 151 11.41 -4.27 -9.16
CA LYS A 151 12.83 -4.63 -9.26
C LYS A 151 13.08 -6.05 -9.75
N THR A 152 12.03 -6.86 -9.94
CA THR A 152 12.14 -8.30 -10.22
C THR A 152 11.46 -8.68 -11.55
N PRO A 153 12.08 -8.41 -12.70
CA PRO A 153 11.51 -8.71 -14.02
C PRO A 153 11.29 -10.22 -14.26
N ALA A 154 11.98 -11.09 -13.51
CA ALA A 154 11.83 -12.53 -13.59
C ALA A 154 10.39 -13.01 -13.33
N ILE A 155 9.63 -12.32 -12.46
CA ILE A 155 8.25 -12.68 -12.11
C ILE A 155 7.37 -12.84 -13.36
N GLN A 156 7.38 -11.84 -14.24
CA GLN A 156 6.54 -11.86 -15.45
C GLN A 156 7.06 -12.89 -16.46
N ASN A 157 8.39 -13.04 -16.57
CA ASN A 157 9.02 -13.97 -17.51
C ASN A 157 8.73 -15.43 -17.16
N ASP A 158 8.90 -15.79 -15.88
CA ASP A 158 8.67 -17.13 -15.37
C ASP A 158 7.19 -17.51 -15.50
N PHE A 159 6.29 -16.61 -15.10
CA PHE A 159 4.85 -16.85 -15.21
C PHE A 159 4.40 -16.98 -16.67
N SER A 160 4.97 -16.17 -17.57
CA SER A 160 4.72 -16.29 -19.02
C SER A 160 5.27 -17.57 -19.62
N TYR A 161 6.40 -18.09 -19.13
CA TYR A 161 6.91 -19.41 -19.52
C TYR A 161 5.98 -20.52 -19.03
N TYR A 162 5.59 -20.50 -17.75
CA TYR A 162 4.65 -21.47 -17.18
C TYR A 162 3.36 -21.58 -18.00
N ARG A 163 2.72 -20.44 -18.31
CA ARG A 163 1.48 -20.42 -19.09
C ARG A 163 1.64 -21.07 -20.47
N ARG A 164 2.77 -20.84 -21.14
CA ARG A 164 3.07 -21.43 -22.46
C ARG A 164 3.21 -22.96 -22.37
N ILE A 165 3.97 -23.46 -21.41
CA ILE A 165 4.18 -24.91 -21.25
C ILE A 165 2.90 -25.61 -20.80
N ALA A 166 2.19 -25.04 -19.82
CA ALA A 166 0.95 -25.62 -19.32
C ALA A 166 -0.14 -25.71 -20.40
N SER A 167 -0.22 -24.73 -21.31
CA SER A 167 -1.13 -24.81 -22.46
C SER A 167 -0.80 -25.93 -23.45
N ARG A 168 0.48 -26.30 -23.60
CA ARG A 168 0.94 -27.38 -24.49
C ARG A 168 0.67 -28.75 -23.87
N GLN A 169 1.03 -28.94 -22.60
CA GLN A 169 0.83 -30.21 -21.88
C GLN A 169 -0.65 -30.61 -21.75
N ARG A 170 -1.59 -29.67 -21.82
CA ARG A 170 -3.02 -29.98 -21.86
C ARG A 170 -3.46 -30.74 -23.11
N LEU A 171 -2.82 -30.50 -24.25
CA LEU A 171 -3.13 -31.25 -25.47
C LEU A 171 -2.75 -32.73 -25.30
N ASP A 172 -1.77 -33.00 -24.44
CA ASP A 172 -1.22 -34.33 -24.19
C ASP A 172 -1.89 -35.06 -23.00
N GLN A 173 -2.95 -34.49 -22.38
CA GLN A 173 -3.81 -35.08 -21.33
C GLN A 173 -3.10 -35.70 -20.10
N THR A 174 -1.83 -35.39 -19.85
CA THR A 174 -0.97 -36.17 -18.94
C THR A 174 -0.75 -35.55 -17.55
N ASN A 175 -1.17 -34.30 -17.29
CA ASN A 175 -0.93 -33.64 -15.99
C ASN A 175 -2.09 -32.74 -15.53
N GLU A 176 -2.42 -32.82 -14.24
CA GLU A 176 -3.27 -31.83 -13.56
C GLU A 176 -2.52 -30.50 -13.44
N MET A 177 -3.11 -29.42 -13.95
CA MET A 177 -2.54 -28.09 -13.77
C MET A 177 -2.75 -27.60 -12.34
N ILE A 178 -1.68 -27.11 -11.73
CA ILE A 178 -1.72 -26.44 -10.41
C ILE A 178 -2.60 -25.18 -10.45
N ILE A 179 -2.72 -24.53 -11.62
CA ILE A 179 -3.46 -23.29 -11.82
C ILE A 179 -4.45 -23.46 -12.98
N SER A 180 -5.73 -23.14 -12.75
CA SER A 180 -6.74 -23.13 -13.83
C SER A 180 -6.41 -22.06 -14.88
N THR A 181 -6.90 -22.19 -16.12
CA THR A 181 -6.64 -21.18 -17.16
C THR A 181 -7.21 -19.82 -16.78
N GLU A 182 -8.38 -19.81 -16.18
CA GLU A 182 -9.03 -18.59 -15.73
C GLU A 182 -8.19 -17.89 -14.67
N LEU A 183 -7.74 -18.63 -13.64
CA LEU A 183 -6.87 -18.09 -12.61
C LEU A 183 -5.55 -17.58 -13.19
N ALA A 184 -4.95 -18.32 -14.11
CA ALA A 184 -3.71 -17.91 -14.77
C ALA A 184 -3.87 -16.61 -15.58
N ASN A 185 -5.03 -16.38 -16.20
CA ASN A 185 -5.32 -15.14 -16.91
C ASN A 185 -5.46 -13.96 -15.95
N ARG A 186 -6.18 -14.13 -14.82
CA ARG A 186 -6.32 -13.07 -13.80
C ARG A 186 -4.97 -12.71 -13.18
N MET A 187 -4.17 -13.71 -12.82
CA MET A 187 -2.80 -13.50 -12.34
C MET A 187 -1.92 -12.79 -13.37
N SER A 188 -2.08 -13.11 -14.66
CA SER A 188 -1.30 -12.44 -15.71
C SER A 188 -1.63 -10.95 -15.80
N LEU A 189 -2.90 -10.57 -15.64
CA LEU A 189 -3.31 -9.17 -15.60
C LEU A 189 -2.78 -8.47 -14.35
N PHE A 190 -2.84 -9.15 -13.19
CA PHE A 190 -2.26 -8.67 -11.95
C PHE A 190 -0.78 -8.32 -12.12
N TYR A 191 0.06 -9.28 -12.53
CA TYR A 191 1.51 -9.05 -12.66
C TYR A 191 1.93 -8.15 -13.82
N ALA A 192 1.05 -7.91 -14.80
CA ALA A 192 1.30 -6.94 -15.87
C ALA A 192 1.30 -5.48 -15.36
N HIS A 193 0.57 -5.17 -14.28
CA HIS A 193 0.60 -3.84 -13.68
C HIS A 193 1.92 -3.59 -12.94
N ALA A 194 2.47 -2.38 -13.04
CA ALA A 194 3.71 -2.01 -12.35
C ALA A 194 3.57 -2.15 -10.83
N THR A 195 2.45 -1.68 -10.28
CA THR A 195 2.12 -1.65 -8.85
C THR A 195 0.83 -2.42 -8.58
N PRO A 196 0.86 -3.76 -8.65
CA PRO A 196 -0.34 -4.58 -8.61
C PRO A 196 -1.06 -4.53 -7.27
N MET A 197 -0.36 -4.50 -6.14
CA MET A 197 -1.00 -4.44 -4.82
C MET A 197 -1.65 -3.08 -4.57
N LEU A 198 -0.99 -2.00 -5.00
CA LEU A 198 -1.60 -0.69 -4.90
C LEU A 198 -2.82 -0.57 -5.79
N LYS A 199 -2.79 -1.14 -7.00
CA LYS A 199 -3.96 -1.16 -7.87
C LYS A 199 -5.15 -1.77 -7.12
N VAL A 200 -4.98 -2.95 -6.53
CA VAL A 200 -6.02 -3.60 -5.72
C VAL A 200 -6.50 -2.72 -4.57
N LEU A 201 -5.57 -2.15 -3.79
CA LEU A 201 -5.92 -1.24 -2.68
C LEU A 201 -6.73 -0.03 -3.16
N SER A 202 -6.31 0.60 -4.25
CA SER A 202 -6.94 1.79 -4.83
C SER A 202 -8.33 1.50 -5.40
N GLU A 203 -8.52 0.34 -6.06
CA GLU A 203 -9.80 -0.09 -6.60
C GLU A 203 -10.77 -0.46 -5.47
N ALA A 204 -10.31 -1.20 -4.45
CA ALA A 204 -11.11 -1.52 -3.27
C ALA A 204 -11.55 -0.26 -2.52
N THR A 205 -10.65 0.70 -2.33
CA THR A 205 -10.96 1.98 -1.66
C THR A 205 -11.90 2.84 -2.50
N SER A 206 -11.68 2.92 -3.83
CA SER A 206 -12.56 3.67 -4.73
C SER A 206 -13.97 3.08 -4.75
N LYS A 207 -14.08 1.75 -4.78
CA LYS A 207 -15.37 1.06 -4.69
C LYS A 207 -16.06 1.33 -3.36
N PHE A 208 -15.33 1.23 -2.24
CA PHE A 208 -15.87 1.59 -0.93
C PHE A 208 -16.41 3.03 -0.89
N VAL A 209 -15.70 3.98 -1.48
CA VAL A 209 -16.15 5.38 -1.57
C VAL A 209 -17.40 5.53 -2.44
N GLN A 210 -17.48 4.81 -3.57
CA GLN A 210 -18.66 4.82 -4.45
C GLN A 210 -19.89 4.20 -3.77
N ASP A 211 -19.70 3.09 -3.05
CA ASP A 211 -20.75 2.41 -2.30
C ASP A 211 -21.22 3.24 -1.09
N ASN A 212 -20.42 4.23 -0.65
CA ASN A 212 -20.72 5.17 0.42
C ASN A 212 -20.75 6.63 -0.09
N SER A 213 -21.43 6.85 -1.23
CA SER A 213 -21.43 8.13 -1.96
C SER A 213 -21.79 9.36 -1.11
N ASP A 214 -22.64 9.21 -0.10
CA ASP A 214 -23.00 10.29 0.84
C ASP A 214 -21.83 10.72 1.76
N ASN A 215 -20.74 9.94 1.82
CA ASN A 215 -19.57 10.13 2.69
C ASN A 215 -18.24 10.21 1.90
N VAL A 216 -18.27 10.54 0.61
CA VAL A 216 -17.05 10.66 -0.23
C VAL A 216 -16.06 11.67 0.36
N ASP A 217 -16.56 12.85 0.72
CA ASP A 217 -15.75 13.90 1.33
C ASP A 217 -15.19 13.41 2.67
N ASN A 218 -16.00 12.75 3.51
CA ASN A 218 -15.53 12.22 4.79
C ASN A 218 -14.41 11.17 4.64
N THR A 219 -14.54 10.25 3.68
CA THR A 219 -13.53 9.20 3.45
C THR A 219 -12.21 9.79 2.98
N THR A 220 -12.28 10.66 1.96
CA THR A 220 -11.08 11.29 1.40
C THR A 220 -10.45 12.30 2.38
N GLU A 221 -11.27 13.06 3.12
CA GLU A 221 -10.79 13.90 4.22
C GLU A 221 -10.12 13.09 5.33
N THR A 222 -10.59 11.88 5.62
CA THR A 222 -9.95 10.99 6.60
C THR A 222 -8.56 10.58 6.14
N LEU A 223 -8.41 10.10 4.90
CA LEU A 223 -7.11 9.78 4.31
C LEU A 223 -6.17 11.01 4.32
N GLY A 224 -6.69 12.18 3.92
CA GLY A 224 -5.91 13.41 3.90
C GLY A 224 -5.52 13.91 5.30
N THR A 225 -6.40 13.74 6.28
CA THR A 225 -6.13 14.08 7.70
C THR A 225 -5.06 13.14 8.25
N MET A 226 -5.14 11.85 7.98
CA MET A 226 -4.11 10.89 8.41
C MET A 226 -2.74 11.22 7.79
N ALA A 227 -2.70 11.60 6.50
CA ALA A 227 -1.47 12.03 5.84
C ALA A 227 -0.87 13.28 6.50
N LYS A 228 -1.70 14.28 6.82
CA LYS A 228 -1.29 15.49 7.54
C LYS A 228 -0.78 15.20 8.95
N VAL A 229 -1.41 14.28 9.68
CA VAL A 229 -0.96 13.86 11.01
C VAL A 229 0.39 13.15 10.92
N CYS A 230 0.58 12.25 9.95
CA CYS A 230 1.89 11.61 9.73
C CYS A 230 2.98 12.64 9.42
N LEU A 231 2.71 13.58 8.50
CA LEU A 231 3.63 14.68 8.17
C LEU A 231 3.97 15.49 9.44
N ARG A 232 2.95 15.84 10.24
CA ARG A 232 3.14 16.63 11.45
C ARG A 232 3.95 15.91 12.52
N MET A 233 3.73 14.60 12.70
CA MET A 233 4.51 13.77 13.62
C MET A 233 5.98 13.74 13.22
N LEU A 234 6.27 13.72 11.92
CA LEU A 234 7.63 13.73 11.38
C LEU A 234 8.29 15.12 11.44
N GLU A 235 7.53 16.21 11.32
CA GLU A 235 8.04 17.59 11.37
C GLU A 235 8.22 18.14 12.79
N ASN A 236 7.40 17.70 13.75
CA ASN A 236 7.40 18.24 15.11
C ASN A 236 8.40 17.47 15.99
N PRO A 237 9.50 18.07 16.47
CA PRO A 237 10.50 17.37 17.26
C PRO A 237 9.95 16.73 18.55
N LYS A 238 8.89 17.30 19.14
CA LYS A 238 8.26 16.76 20.36
C LYS A 238 7.43 15.49 20.08
N LEU A 239 6.82 15.40 18.92
CA LEU A 239 6.07 14.21 18.50
C LEU A 239 7.06 13.16 17.97
N LEU A 240 8.05 13.59 17.20
CA LEU A 240 9.11 12.73 16.68
C LEU A 240 9.88 12.04 17.80
N ALA A 241 10.17 12.75 18.90
CA ALA A 241 10.87 12.18 20.06
C ALA A 241 10.06 11.12 20.84
N GLN A 242 8.76 10.97 20.57
CA GLN A 242 7.94 9.90 21.15
C GLN A 242 8.01 8.59 20.33
N ILE A 243 8.64 8.63 19.16
CA ILE A 243 8.89 7.44 18.34
C ILE A 243 10.25 6.88 18.76
N GLU A 244 10.24 5.70 19.38
CA GLU A 244 11.44 5.08 19.94
C GLU A 244 12.20 4.26 18.89
N ARG A 245 11.47 3.57 18.01
CA ARG A 245 12.02 2.62 17.04
C ARG A 245 12.27 3.28 15.68
N GLU A 246 13.46 3.05 15.13
CA GLU A 246 13.79 3.51 13.76
C GLU A 246 12.85 2.90 12.71
N GLU A 247 12.41 1.65 12.92
CA GLU A 247 11.43 0.98 12.05
C GLU A 247 10.10 1.73 12.00
N THR A 248 9.61 2.22 13.15
CA THR A 248 8.39 3.04 13.22
C THR A 248 8.55 4.36 12.49
N HIS A 249 9.72 4.99 12.59
CA HIS A 249 10.01 6.21 11.83
C HIS A 249 9.98 5.95 10.30
N LEU A 250 10.55 4.83 9.85
CA LEU A 250 10.50 4.43 8.44
C LEU A 250 9.08 4.05 7.98
N LEU A 251 8.31 3.39 8.83
CA LEU A 251 6.90 3.09 8.62
C LEU A 251 6.12 4.39 8.39
N LEU A 252 6.28 5.39 9.26
CA LEU A 252 5.60 6.68 9.14
C LEU A 252 5.90 7.41 7.83
N LEU A 253 7.15 7.40 7.37
CA LEU A 253 7.52 7.96 6.06
C LEU A 253 6.79 7.25 4.91
N ARG A 254 6.72 5.91 4.95
CA ARG A 254 6.01 5.09 3.95
C ARG A 254 4.51 5.34 3.98
N VAL A 255 3.92 5.38 5.17
CA VAL A 255 2.48 5.59 5.38
C VAL A 255 2.06 6.97 4.90
N MET A 256 2.83 8.01 5.22
CA MET A 256 2.60 9.37 4.71
C MET A 256 2.51 9.37 3.17
N VAL A 257 3.46 8.72 2.48
CA VAL A 257 3.46 8.62 1.02
C VAL A 257 2.34 7.74 0.50
N GLY A 258 2.10 6.59 1.12
CA GLY A 258 1.02 5.67 0.75
C GLY A 258 -0.36 6.32 0.84
N LEU A 259 -0.61 7.13 1.87
CA LEU A 259 -1.85 7.88 2.02
C LEU A 259 -2.00 8.98 0.96
N VAL A 260 -0.92 9.69 0.60
CA VAL A 260 -0.94 10.68 -0.48
C VAL A 260 -1.28 10.01 -1.81
N ILE A 261 -0.67 8.87 -2.11
CA ILE A 261 -0.93 8.10 -3.33
C ILE A 261 -2.38 7.58 -3.31
N LEU A 262 -2.84 6.97 -2.22
CA LEU A 262 -4.20 6.45 -2.12
C LEU A 262 -5.24 7.56 -2.26
N TYR A 263 -5.04 8.71 -1.60
CA TYR A 263 -5.88 9.89 -1.77
C TYR A 263 -5.91 10.32 -3.23
N ASP A 264 -4.76 10.36 -3.91
CA ASP A 264 -4.69 10.75 -5.31
C ASP A 264 -5.48 9.82 -6.23
N HIS A 265 -5.54 8.52 -5.95
CA HIS A 265 -6.32 7.59 -6.77
C HIS A 265 -7.83 7.70 -6.56
N VAL A 266 -8.24 7.97 -5.31
CA VAL A 266 -9.63 7.89 -4.85
C VAL A 266 -10.36 9.23 -4.94
N HIS A 267 -9.67 10.33 -4.68
CA HIS A 267 -10.27 11.66 -4.69
C HIS A 267 -10.57 12.13 -6.14
N PRO A 268 -11.75 12.70 -6.44
CA PRO A 268 -12.17 13.00 -7.81
C PRO A 268 -11.23 13.93 -8.59
N VAL A 269 -10.58 14.88 -7.90
CA VAL A 269 -9.63 15.83 -8.52
C VAL A 269 -8.17 15.53 -8.16
N GLY A 270 -7.91 14.43 -7.45
CA GLY A 270 -6.57 14.03 -7.04
C GLY A 270 -5.94 14.83 -5.90
N ALA A 271 -4.71 14.46 -5.55
CA ALA A 271 -3.88 15.02 -4.47
C ALA A 271 -3.19 16.34 -4.87
N PHE A 272 -3.13 16.64 -6.16
CA PHE A 272 -2.34 17.75 -6.71
C PHE A 272 -3.17 19.00 -7.00
N ALA A 273 -4.50 18.90 -6.94
CA ALA A 273 -5.40 20.02 -7.15
C ALA A 273 -5.20 21.11 -6.09
N ARG A 274 -5.45 22.36 -6.48
CA ARG A 274 -5.44 23.49 -5.54
C ARG A 274 -6.55 23.30 -4.51
N GLY A 275 -6.19 23.25 -3.23
CA GLY A 275 -7.14 23.02 -2.13
C GLY A 275 -7.35 21.54 -1.77
N ALA A 276 -6.59 20.61 -2.35
CA ALA A 276 -6.58 19.22 -1.90
C ALA A 276 -6.27 19.13 -0.40
N HIS A 277 -6.87 18.14 0.28
CA HIS A 277 -6.73 17.99 1.73
C HIS A 277 -5.40 17.35 2.17
N VAL A 278 -4.46 17.16 1.25
CA VAL A 278 -3.12 16.62 1.48
C VAL A 278 -2.05 17.67 1.19
N ASP A 279 -1.01 17.76 2.02
CA ASP A 279 0.15 18.64 1.77
C ASP A 279 1.27 17.88 1.06
N VAL A 280 1.09 17.66 -0.25
CA VAL A 280 2.09 16.98 -1.09
C VAL A 280 3.43 17.71 -1.06
N LYS A 281 3.42 19.04 -1.03
CA LYS A 281 4.65 19.85 -1.04
C LYS A 281 5.43 19.69 0.26
N GLY A 282 4.74 19.70 1.41
CA GLY A 282 5.30 19.41 2.72
C GLY A 282 5.91 18.01 2.75
N CYS A 283 5.16 17.00 2.30
CA CYS A 283 5.63 15.61 2.23
C CYS A 283 6.92 15.48 1.41
N VAL A 284 6.96 16.06 0.20
CA VAL A 284 8.15 15.98 -0.66
C VAL A 284 9.35 16.70 -0.05
N ARG A 285 9.16 17.88 0.55
CA ARG A 285 10.24 18.61 1.24
C ARG A 285 10.77 17.83 2.44
N LEU A 286 9.90 17.19 3.21
CA LEU A 286 10.29 16.36 4.32
C LEU A 286 11.13 15.17 3.84
N LEU A 287 10.71 14.50 2.77
CA LEU A 287 11.48 13.41 2.16
C LEU A 287 12.84 13.88 1.64
N GLN A 288 12.92 15.04 0.98
CA GLN A 288 14.18 15.62 0.51
C GLN A 288 15.16 15.97 1.64
N ALA A 289 14.68 16.14 2.86
CA ALA A 289 15.53 16.33 4.04
C ALA A 289 16.02 15.00 4.67
N GLN A 290 15.50 13.85 4.23
CA GLN A 290 15.94 12.53 4.68
C GLN A 290 17.16 12.03 3.88
N PRO A 291 17.94 11.08 4.43
CA PRO A 291 19.00 10.40 3.67
C PRO A 291 18.45 9.80 2.36
N ALA A 292 19.18 9.97 1.25
CA ALA A 292 18.73 9.54 -0.09
C ALA A 292 18.30 8.07 -0.15
N VAL A 293 19.00 7.17 0.57
CA VAL A 293 18.66 5.75 0.65
C VAL A 293 17.25 5.50 1.23
N LYS A 294 16.76 6.38 2.10
CA LYS A 294 15.41 6.33 2.70
C LYS A 294 14.38 7.07 1.83
N ALA A 295 14.76 8.22 1.28
CA ALA A 295 13.86 9.12 0.55
C ALA A 295 13.54 8.66 -0.87
N GLU A 296 14.55 8.21 -1.61
CA GLU A 296 14.47 8.02 -3.06
C GLU A 296 13.43 6.97 -3.50
N PRO A 297 13.29 5.81 -2.81
CA PRO A 297 12.20 4.88 -3.13
C PRO A 297 10.81 5.51 -2.98
N LEU A 298 10.63 6.34 -1.95
CA LEU A 298 9.34 7.00 -1.65
C LEU A 298 9.03 8.14 -2.63
N LEU A 299 10.05 8.92 -3.01
CA LEU A 299 9.92 9.92 -4.06
C LEU A 299 9.57 9.26 -5.40
N ASN A 300 10.18 8.12 -5.73
CA ASN A 300 9.83 7.36 -6.93
C ASN A 300 8.40 6.81 -6.90
N ALA A 301 7.91 6.37 -5.74
CA ALA A 301 6.50 6.01 -5.59
C ALA A 301 5.58 7.20 -5.91
N LEU A 302 5.90 8.40 -5.40
CA LEU A 302 5.15 9.62 -5.75
C LEU A 302 5.26 9.96 -7.25
N ARG A 303 6.41 9.73 -7.90
CA ARG A 303 6.61 10.06 -9.33
C ARG A 303 5.86 9.12 -10.27
N TYR A 304 5.90 7.83 -9.99
CA TYR A 304 5.50 6.80 -10.96
C TYR A 304 4.15 6.17 -10.65
N THR A 305 3.63 6.38 -9.45
CA THR A 305 2.47 5.62 -8.96
C THR A 305 1.25 6.52 -8.70
N THR A 306 1.43 7.83 -8.61
CA THR A 306 0.30 8.76 -8.57
C THR A 306 -0.44 8.84 -9.91
N LYS A 307 -1.75 9.06 -9.85
CA LYS A 307 -2.67 9.16 -10.98
C LYS A 307 -2.64 10.56 -11.64
N HIS A 308 -2.66 11.63 -10.86
CA HIS A 308 -2.91 12.99 -11.39
C HIS A 308 -1.64 13.87 -11.52
N LEU A 309 -0.45 13.40 -11.12
CA LEU A 309 0.79 14.19 -11.17
C LEU A 309 1.10 14.78 -12.55
N ASN A 310 0.83 14.00 -13.61
CA ASN A 310 1.16 14.36 -14.99
C ASN A 310 0.03 15.10 -15.73
N GLU A 311 -1.06 15.45 -15.05
CA GLU A 311 -2.15 16.22 -15.66
C GLU A 311 -1.79 17.69 -15.87
N ASP A 312 -2.43 18.33 -16.84
CA ASP A 312 -2.18 19.73 -17.21
C ASP A 312 -2.53 20.73 -16.09
N ASN A 313 -3.53 20.37 -15.28
CA ASN A 313 -4.01 21.15 -14.13
C ASN A 313 -3.03 21.11 -12.93
N THR A 314 -2.07 20.17 -12.90
CA THR A 314 -1.15 20.02 -11.78
C THR A 314 -0.15 21.20 -11.74
N PRO A 315 -0.02 21.89 -10.59
CA PRO A 315 0.86 23.05 -10.46
C PRO A 315 2.31 22.76 -10.89
N LYS A 316 2.85 23.57 -11.81
CA LYS A 316 4.22 23.41 -12.37
C LYS A 316 5.30 23.30 -11.30
N ASN A 317 5.15 24.03 -10.19
CA ASN A 317 6.11 23.99 -9.08
C ASN A 317 6.14 22.63 -8.38
N ILE A 318 5.02 21.91 -8.27
CA ILE A 318 4.97 20.56 -7.69
C ILE A 318 5.57 19.56 -8.68
N ARG A 319 5.25 19.65 -9.97
CA ARG A 319 5.87 18.80 -11.01
C ARG A 319 7.39 18.96 -11.01
N ASN A 320 7.89 20.18 -10.97
CA ASN A 320 9.33 20.44 -10.93
C ASN A 320 9.99 19.91 -9.64
N LEU A 321 9.27 19.91 -8.52
CA LEU A 321 9.78 19.39 -7.25
C LEU A 321 9.97 17.88 -7.27
N LEU A 322 9.13 17.16 -8.02
CA LEU A 322 9.19 15.71 -8.21
C LEU A 322 9.96 15.30 -9.48
N ALA A 323 10.26 16.22 -10.40
CA ALA A 323 11.04 15.93 -11.60
C ALA A 323 12.57 15.90 -11.36
N ALA A 324 13.02 16.50 -10.25
CA ALA A 324 14.41 16.44 -9.78
C ALA A 324 14.68 15.13 -9.05
#